data_AF-A0A060SXQ2-F1
#
_entry.id   AF-A0A060SXQ2-F1
#
_cell.length_a   1.000
_cell.length_b   1.000
_cell.length_c   1.000
_cell.angle_alpha   90.00
_cell.angle_beta   90.00
_cell.angle_gamma   90.00
#
_symmetry.space_group_name_H-M   'P 1'
#
loop_
_entity.id
_entity.type
_entity.pdbx_description
1 polymer ?
#
loop_
_entity_poly.entity_id
_entity_poly.type
_entity_poly.pdbx_seq_one_letter_code
_entity_poly.pdbx_strand_id
1 'polypeptide(L)'
;MSRHLSRRPSTREYLALTTSGKQDIRAHQRTFDGAYIRTAVGQLSFALVVLRIFAKDYAPIGTLYTVYGMMVLFIALYRRSKILPLFLKRKQTAERPVDYFVTSGNTVLLLGVLSIANYIVLLVLLYRLPG
;
A
#
# COMPACT_ATOMS: atom_id res chain seq x y z
N MET A 1 26.57 -11.23 -20.08
CA MET A 1 25.21 -10.67 -19.97
C MET A 1 24.27 -11.73 -19.38
N SER A 2 24.19 -11.84 -18.05
CA SER A 2 23.30 -12.81 -17.38
C SER A 2 22.42 -12.07 -16.37
N ARG A 3 21.13 -11.96 -16.70
CA ARG A 3 20.11 -11.41 -15.83
C ARG A 3 19.83 -12.44 -14.73
N HIS A 4 20.38 -12.25 -13.53
CA HIS A 4 19.92 -12.98 -12.34
C HIS A 4 18.50 -12.52 -12.00
N LEU A 5 17.53 -13.16 -12.63
CA LEU A 5 16.16 -13.22 -12.16
C LEU A 5 16.21 -13.91 -10.80
N SER A 6 15.93 -13.19 -9.70
CA SER A 6 15.69 -13.81 -8.39
C SER A 6 14.44 -14.69 -8.50
N ARG A 7 14.66 -15.93 -8.92
CA ARG A 7 13.68 -17.00 -8.97
C ARG A 7 13.31 -17.33 -7.52
N ARG A 8 12.01 -17.55 -7.25
CA ARG A 8 11.59 -18.07 -5.95
C ARG A 8 12.38 -19.35 -5.66
N PRO A 9 13.08 -19.45 -4.51
CA PRO A 9 13.90 -20.61 -4.22
C PRO A 9 13.01 -21.85 -4.22
N SER A 10 13.45 -22.87 -4.95
CA SER A 10 12.72 -24.13 -5.07
C SER A 10 12.74 -24.86 -3.72
N THR A 11 11.73 -25.70 -3.45
CA THR A 11 11.65 -26.50 -2.22
C THR A 11 12.92 -27.33 -1.98
N ARG A 12 13.58 -27.76 -3.05
CA ARG A 12 14.85 -28.50 -3.01
C ARG A 12 16.02 -27.64 -2.51
N GLU A 13 16.10 -26.37 -2.91
CA GLU A 13 17.09 -25.43 -2.39
C GLU A 13 16.85 -25.12 -0.91
N TYR A 14 15.59 -24.97 -0.49
CA TYR A 14 15.26 -24.78 0.94
C TYR A 14 15.69 -25.98 1.81
N LEU A 15 15.56 -27.20 1.27
CA LEU A 15 16.01 -28.41 1.96
C LEU A 15 17.54 -28.53 2.01
N ALA A 16 18.24 -28.02 0.99
CA ALA A 16 19.71 -27.98 0.91
C ALA A 16 20.36 -26.93 1.84
N LEU A 17 19.58 -26.02 2.44
CA LEU A 17 20.11 -25.05 3.41
C LEU A 17 20.59 -25.73 4.70
N THR A 18 21.73 -25.22 5.20
CA THR A 18 22.28 -25.51 6.52
C THR A 18 21.25 -25.19 7.62
N THR A 19 21.30 -25.91 8.74
CA THR A 19 20.35 -25.76 9.86
C THR A 19 20.23 -24.31 10.34
N SER A 20 21.35 -23.58 10.40
CA SER A 20 21.36 -22.14 10.75
C SER A 20 20.60 -21.26 9.76
N GLY A 21 20.73 -21.51 8.45
CA GLY A 21 19.99 -20.76 7.42
C GLY A 21 18.48 -21.02 7.46
N LYS A 22 18.05 -22.24 7.82
CA LYS A 22 16.63 -22.56 8.05
C LYS A 22 16.08 -21.84 9.28
N GLN A 23 16.92 -21.61 10.29
CA GLN A 23 16.54 -20.89 11.50
C GLN A 23 16.37 -19.39 11.22
N ASP A 24 17.26 -18.78 10.44
CA ASP A 24 17.15 -17.37 10.03
C ASP A 24 15.87 -17.10 9.23
N ILE A 25 15.53 -17.96 8.27
CA ILE A 25 14.28 -17.80 7.49
C ILE A 25 13.06 -17.93 8.40
N ARG A 26 13.06 -18.89 9.34
CA ARG A 26 11.95 -19.07 10.29
C ARG A 26 11.83 -17.90 11.25
N ALA A 27 12.96 -17.36 11.72
CA ALA A 27 12.99 -16.17 12.58
C ALA A 27 12.43 -14.96 11.83
N HIS A 28 12.82 -14.79 10.55
CA HIS A 28 12.31 -13.73 9.69
C HIS A 28 10.79 -13.88 9.47
N GLN A 29 10.29 -15.07 9.17
CA GLN A 29 8.85 -15.32 9.00
C GLN A 29 8.05 -15.06 10.29
N ARG A 30 8.56 -15.45 11.47
CA ARG A 30 7.86 -15.18 12.74
C ARG A 30 7.80 -13.69 13.09
N THR A 31 8.81 -12.92 12.72
CA THR A 31 8.91 -11.51 13.10
C THR A 31 8.35 -10.58 12.02
N PHE A 32 8.83 -10.70 10.78
CA PHE A 32 8.40 -9.86 9.66
C PHE A 32 6.98 -10.25 9.22
N ASP A 33 6.77 -11.47 8.73
CA ASP A 33 5.46 -11.87 8.20
C ASP A 33 4.39 -11.90 9.30
N GLY A 34 4.75 -12.36 10.51
CA GLY A 34 3.88 -12.36 11.67
C GLY A 34 3.43 -10.96 12.10
N ALA A 35 4.30 -9.95 12.03
CA ALA A 35 3.93 -8.57 12.33
C ALA A 35 2.98 -8.00 11.28
N TYR A 36 3.27 -8.18 9.98
CA TYR A 36 2.40 -7.68 8.92
C TYR A 36 1.02 -8.31 8.95
N ILE A 37 0.92 -9.62 9.17
CA ILE A 37 -0.38 -10.32 9.25
C ILE A 37 -1.18 -9.81 10.46
N ARG A 38 -0.54 -9.67 11.63
CA ARG A 38 -1.23 -9.18 12.84
C ARG A 38 -1.70 -7.74 12.68
N THR A 39 -0.88 -6.88 12.08
CA THR A 39 -1.26 -5.49 11.78
C THR A 39 -2.37 -5.43 10.74
N ALA A 40 -2.28 -6.20 9.66
CA ALA A 40 -3.32 -6.24 8.63
C ALA A 40 -4.67 -6.73 9.19
N VAL A 41 -4.65 -7.80 9.98
CA VAL A 41 -5.85 -8.32 10.66
C VAL A 41 -6.39 -7.30 11.65
N GLY A 42 -5.54 -6.67 12.47
CA GLY A 42 -5.97 -5.64 13.41
C GLY A 42 -6.61 -4.43 12.74
N GLN A 43 -6.03 -3.95 11.63
CA GLN A 43 -6.59 -2.84 10.84
C GLN A 43 -7.91 -3.24 10.16
N LEU A 44 -8.00 -4.46 9.63
CA LEU A 44 -9.20 -4.97 8.97
C LEU A 44 -10.34 -5.21 9.96
N SER A 45 -10.04 -5.76 11.14
CA SER A 45 -11.00 -5.92 12.24
C SER A 45 -11.48 -4.58 12.78
N PHE A 46 -10.57 -3.62 12.98
CA PHE A 46 -10.94 -2.27 13.42
C PHE A 46 -11.83 -1.56 12.39
N ALA A 47 -11.50 -1.66 11.11
CA ALA A 47 -12.33 -1.12 10.03
C ALA A 47 -13.72 -1.74 9.99
N LEU A 48 -13.85 -3.07 10.16
CA LEU A 48 -15.14 -3.74 10.23
C LEU A 48 -15.95 -3.35 11.48
N VAL A 49 -15.29 -3.14 12.62
CA VAL A 49 -15.94 -2.64 13.84
C VAL A 49 -16.45 -1.22 13.60
N VAL A 50 -15.65 -0.33 13.03
CA VAL A 50 -16.08 1.03 12.67
C VAL A 50 -17.25 1.00 11.68
N LEU A 51 -17.20 0.14 10.65
CA LEU A 51 -18.31 -0.04 9.70
C LEU A 51 -19.58 -0.61 10.36
N ARG A 52 -19.46 -1.39 11.44
CA ARG A 52 -20.58 -2.08 12.12
C ARG A 52 -21.13 -1.33 13.33
N ILE A 53 -20.32 -0.48 13.97
CA ILE A 53 -20.72 0.37 15.12
C ILE A 53 -21.64 1.50 14.67
N PHE A 54 -21.48 1.96 13.44
CA PHE A 54 -22.33 2.96 12.86
C PHE A 54 -23.60 2.31 12.29
N ALA A 55 -24.70 2.40 13.06
CA ALA A 55 -26.06 2.16 12.58
C ALA A 55 -26.36 3.00 11.31
N LYS A 56 -27.50 2.72 10.64
CA LYS A 56 -27.92 3.33 9.34
C LYS A 56 -27.68 4.84 9.23
N ASP A 57 -27.67 5.56 10.35
CA ASP A 57 -27.41 7.00 10.45
C ASP A 57 -25.99 7.43 10.01
N TYR A 58 -24.99 6.54 10.08
CA TYR A 58 -23.64 6.82 9.58
C TYR A 58 -23.21 6.00 8.35
N ALA A 59 -24.16 5.33 7.69
CA ALA A 59 -23.95 4.81 6.33
C ALA A 59 -23.40 5.87 5.35
N PRO A 60 -23.77 7.17 5.44
CA PRO A 60 -23.15 8.22 4.63
C PRO A 60 -21.65 8.40 4.88
N ILE A 61 -21.16 8.22 6.12
CA ILE A 61 -19.73 8.31 6.46
C ILE A 61 -18.97 7.13 5.85
N GLY A 62 -19.51 5.92 5.97
CA GLY A 62 -18.92 4.73 5.35
C GLY A 62 -18.78 4.91 3.84
N THR A 63 -19.86 5.35 3.18
CA THR A 63 -19.90 5.58 1.73
C THR A 63 -18.87 6.63 1.27
N LEU A 64 -18.69 7.71 2.05
CA LEU A 64 -17.66 8.72 1.81
C LEU A 64 -16.26 8.09 1.75
N TYR A 65 -15.90 7.28 2.75
CA TYR A 65 -14.59 6.63 2.81
C TYR A 65 -14.41 5.57 1.71
N THR A 66 -15.45 4.88 1.28
CA THR A 66 -15.37 3.95 0.13
C THR A 66 -15.06 4.69 -1.16
N VAL A 67 -15.73 5.82 -1.41
CA VAL A 67 -15.48 6.67 -2.59
C VAL A 67 -14.08 7.28 -2.54
N TYR A 68 -13.67 7.79 -1.38
CA TYR A 68 -12.32 8.30 -1.16
C TYR A 68 -11.24 7.24 -1.41
N GLY A 69 -11.42 6.03 -0.86
CA GLY A 69 -10.52 4.90 -1.06
C GLY A 69 -10.42 4.49 -2.53
N MET A 70 -11.54 4.49 -3.26
CA MET A 70 -11.57 4.23 -4.70
C MET A 70 -10.82 5.30 -5.50
N MET A 71 -10.97 6.59 -5.16
CA MET A 71 -10.19 7.66 -5.80
C MET A 71 -8.69 7.50 -5.56
N VAL A 72 -8.26 7.21 -4.32
CA VAL A 72 -6.84 7.00 -4.00
C VAL A 72 -6.29 5.78 -4.74
N LEU A 73 -7.06 4.69 -4.80
CA LEU A 73 -6.67 3.49 -5.55
C LEU A 73 -6.55 3.76 -7.04
N PHE A 74 -7.46 4.55 -7.62
CA PHE A 74 -7.39 4.97 -9.01
C PHE A 74 -6.14 5.82 -9.30
N ILE A 75 -5.84 6.80 -8.44
CA ILE A 75 -4.62 7.62 -8.53
C ILE A 75 -3.36 6.74 -8.43
N ALA A 76 -3.37 5.76 -7.52
CA ALA A 76 -2.26 4.82 -7.34
C ALA A 76 -2.05 3.93 -8.57
N LEU A 77 -3.12 3.38 -9.15
CA LEU A 77 -3.05 2.58 -10.38
C LEU A 77 -2.61 3.42 -11.58
N TYR A 78 -3.16 4.62 -11.75
CA TYR A 78 -2.76 5.54 -12.81
C TYR A 78 -1.28 5.91 -12.72
N ARG A 79 -0.81 6.21 -11.50
CA ARG A 79 0.62 6.47 -11.24
C ARG A 79 1.46 5.23 -11.50
N ARG A 80 1.02 4.04 -11.10
CA ARG A 80 1.73 2.78 -11.35
C ARG A 80 1.93 2.53 -12.85
N SER A 81 0.91 2.79 -13.66
CA SER A 81 0.97 2.65 -15.12
C SER A 81 1.97 3.61 -15.77
N LYS A 82 2.14 4.82 -15.23
CA LYS A 82 3.12 5.80 -15.73
C LYS A 82 4.55 5.59 -15.21
N ILE A 83 4.67 5.08 -13.99
CA ILE A 83 5.97 4.86 -13.33
C ILE A 83 6.69 3.62 -13.90
N LEU A 84 5.97 2.55 -14.22
CA LEU A 84 6.54 1.32 -14.74
C LEU A 84 7.40 1.51 -16.03
N PRO A 85 6.94 2.21 -17.08
CA PRO A 85 7.76 2.45 -18.27
C PRO A 85 8.95 3.39 -18.00
N LEU A 86 8.85 4.32 -17.04
CA LEU A 86 9.96 5.19 -16.64
C LEU A 86 11.09 4.39 -15.94
N PHE A 87 10.73 3.44 -15.08
CA PHE A 87 11.70 2.52 -14.47
C PHE A 87 12.40 1.63 -15.50
N LEU A 88 11.65 1.14 -16.50
CA LEU A 88 12.21 0.33 -17.59
C LEU A 88 13.16 1.16 -18.48
N LYS A 89 12.78 2.40 -18.84
CA LYS A 89 13.61 3.32 -19.62
C LYS A 89 14.89 3.73 -18.87
N ARG A 90 14.81 3.95 -17.55
CA ARG A 90 15.99 4.18 -16.69
C ARG A 90 16.94 2.98 -16.69
N LYS A 91 16.42 1.76 -16.61
CA LYS A 91 17.24 0.53 -16.61
C LYS A 91 17.95 0.29 -17.95
N GLN A 92 17.37 0.76 -19.05
CA GLN A 92 17.94 0.67 -20.41
C GLN A 92 18.96 1.79 -20.71
N THR A 93 18.85 2.94 -20.04
CA THR A 93 19.70 4.13 -20.26
C THR A 93 20.83 4.25 -19.22
N ALA A 94 21.08 3.22 -18.42
CA ALA A 94 22.05 3.23 -17.32
C ALA A 94 23.53 3.40 -17.74
N GLU A 95 23.80 3.59 -19.03
CA GLU A 95 25.12 3.93 -19.57
C GLU A 95 25.34 5.46 -19.71
N ARG A 96 24.30 6.30 -19.54
CA ARG A 96 24.43 7.75 -19.46
C ARG A 96 23.71 8.31 -18.23
N PRO A 97 24.40 9.02 -17.32
CA PRO A 97 23.77 9.61 -16.14
C PRO A 97 22.99 10.85 -16.59
N VAL A 98 21.69 10.70 -16.81
CA VAL A 98 20.79 11.84 -16.95
C VAL A 98 19.88 11.84 -15.74
N ASP A 99 20.15 12.77 -14.83
CA ASP A 99 19.45 12.96 -13.56
C ASP A 99 18.04 13.52 -13.78
N TYR A 100 17.16 12.72 -14.37
CA TYR A 100 15.72 12.96 -14.34
C TYR A 100 15.15 12.44 -13.01
N PHE A 101 15.17 13.30 -12.00
CA PHE A 101 14.40 13.13 -10.77
C PHE A 101 12.93 13.45 -11.05
N VAL A 102 12.13 12.41 -11.34
CA VAL A 102 10.67 12.55 -11.31
C VAL A 102 10.26 12.61 -9.84
N THR A 103 10.17 13.81 -9.30
CA THR A 103 9.82 14.03 -7.90
C THR A 103 8.35 13.65 -7.67
N SER A 104 8.11 12.84 -6.63
CA SER A 104 6.77 12.40 -6.20
C SER A 104 5.86 13.55 -5.76
N GLY A 105 6.38 14.78 -5.69
CA GLY A 105 5.77 15.94 -5.05
C GLY A 105 4.36 16.23 -5.56
N ASN A 106 4.11 16.18 -6.87
CA ASN A 106 2.78 16.47 -7.41
C ASN A 106 1.72 15.43 -6.98
N THR A 107 2.10 14.14 -6.90
CA THR A 107 1.20 13.10 -6.38
C THR A 107 0.95 13.27 -4.89
N VAL A 108 2.00 13.61 -4.12
CA VAL A 108 1.89 13.85 -2.68
C VAL A 108 0.99 15.06 -2.41
N LEU A 109 1.11 16.13 -3.20
CA LEU A 109 0.27 17.32 -3.09
C LEU A 109 -1.20 17.01 -3.42
N LEU A 110 -1.45 16.25 -4.50
CA LEU A 110 -2.78 15.76 -4.86
C LEU A 110 -3.42 14.91 -3.75
N LEU A 111 -2.66 13.97 -3.18
CA LEU A 111 -3.13 13.14 -2.07
C LEU A 111 -3.40 13.97 -0.81
N GLY A 112 -2.56 14.98 -0.54
CA GLY A 112 -2.75 15.89 0.59
C GLY A 112 -4.03 16.72 0.46
N VAL A 113 -4.27 17.34 -0.69
CA VAL A 113 -5.50 18.10 -0.96
C VAL A 113 -6.73 17.21 -0.87
N LEU A 114 -6.68 16.01 -1.46
CA LEU A 114 -7.77 15.05 -1.40
C LEU A 114 -8.05 14.60 0.04
N SER A 115 -7.01 14.38 0.86
CA SER A 115 -7.14 14.03 2.28
C SER A 115 -7.81 15.14 3.07
N ILE A 116 -7.40 16.40 2.87
CA ILE A 116 -7.98 17.56 3.54
C ILE A 116 -9.46 17.69 3.18
N ALA A 117 -9.80 17.57 1.90
CA ALA A 117 -11.19 17.60 1.45
C ALA A 117 -12.03 16.50 2.12
N ASN A 118 -11.51 15.27 2.19
CA ASN A 118 -12.20 14.17 2.87
C ASN A 118 -12.40 14.44 4.37
N TYR A 119 -11.41 15.00 5.05
CA TYR A 119 -11.55 15.40 6.45
C TYR A 119 -12.58 16.49 6.66
N ILE A 120 -12.67 17.49 5.77
CA ILE A 120 -13.69 18.54 5.85
C ILE A 120 -15.09 17.93 5.68
N VAL A 121 -15.28 17.05 4.70
CA VAL A 121 -16.59 16.40 4.48
C VAL A 121 -16.97 15.49 5.65
N LEU A 122 -16.00 14.77 6.23
CA LEU A 122 -16.19 14.01 7.46
C LEU A 122 -16.68 14.91 8.60
N LEU A 123 -16.01 16.05 8.80
CA LEU A 123 -16.32 17.02 9.84
C LEU A 123 -17.76 17.53 9.69
N VAL A 124 -18.16 17.89 8.47
CA VAL A 124 -19.53 18.32 8.16
C VAL A 124 -20.55 17.20 8.41
N LEU A 125 -20.25 15.96 7.99
CA LEU A 125 -21.14 14.82 8.22
C LEU A 125 -21.30 14.50 9.72
N LEU A 126 -20.21 14.63 10.49
CA LEU A 126 -20.21 14.41 11.92
C LEU A 126 -21.05 15.46 12.66
N TYR A 127 -20.97 16.74 12.26
CA TYR A 127 -21.81 17.80 12.83
C TYR A 127 -23.29 17.69 12.43
N ARG A 128 -23.59 17.02 11.32
CA ARG A 128 -24.97 16.87 10.81
C ARG A 128 -25.68 15.64 11.40
N LEU A 129 -24.95 14.76 12.07
CA LEU A 129 -25.55 13.61 12.72
C LEU A 129 -26.33 14.07 13.96
N PRO A 130 -27.63 13.73 14.06
CA PRO A 130 -28.37 13.98 15.28
C PRO A 130 -27.75 13.14 16.41
N GLY A 131 -27.41 13.79 17.52
CA GLY A 131 -26.95 13.14 18.74
C GLY A 131 -28.06 12.35 19.41
#